data_AF-A0A0P9GZX0-F1
#
_entry.id   AF-A0A0P9GZX0-F1
#
_cell.length_a   1.000
_cell.length_b   1.000
_cell.length_c   1.000
_cell.angle_alpha   90.00
_cell.angle_beta   90.00
_cell.angle_gamma   90.00
#
_symmetry.space_group_name_H-M   'P 1'
#
loop_
_entity.id
_entity.type
_entity.pdbx_description
1 polymer ?
#
loop_
_entity_poly.entity_id
_entity_poly.type
_entity_poly.pdbx_seq_one_letter_code
_entity_poly.pdbx_strand_id
1 'polypeptide(L)'
;MYNLIYIILTEIIMTPLIIWIVDYITKKSSEFTVTAYVISLIFLVMMASMLDALFYYDISSRSFLSVIIAVNIVMDPSTIVLLYAFIKIARSKSVNFSKKTIVNTTTLITWSEVSMAIFLKSLAINGEFIFSGIIDYFSYFGASVTYILFLIPMVSEMIFFVFYNLSGIKRLIGSLLLLMQVADPAMFNGYLEIPLLIAYSIIMFAVLYLLVSYVYKHRQSLNLNAHKMIKYTIILISISVAGIIEPFIITEPFGLSWLLLAVSMVISMFLYFQIVLGYFD
;
A
#
# COMPACT_ATOMS: atom_id res chain seq x y z
N MET A 1 17.67 12.19 -17.98
CA MET A 1 16.66 11.57 -18.86
C MET A 1 15.86 10.65 -17.98
N TYR A 2 14.54 10.84 -17.88
CA TYR A 2 13.67 9.96 -17.09
C TYR A 2 14.00 8.49 -17.40
N ASN A 3 14.26 7.70 -16.36
CA ASN A 3 14.57 6.28 -16.46
C ASN A 3 13.29 5.45 -16.77
N LEU A 4 12.62 5.82 -17.85
CA LEU A 4 11.28 5.33 -18.24
C LEU A 4 11.26 3.82 -18.44
N ILE A 5 12.37 3.24 -18.93
CA ILE A 5 12.53 1.79 -19.06
C ILE A 5 12.49 1.12 -17.68
N TYR A 6 13.21 1.66 -16.69
CA TYR A 6 13.24 1.08 -15.34
C TYR A 6 11.90 1.23 -14.62
N ILE A 7 11.20 2.36 -14.83
CA ILE A 7 9.85 2.59 -14.30
C ILE A 7 8.90 1.51 -14.83
N ILE A 8 8.83 1.35 -16.16
CA ILE A 8 7.97 0.34 -16.79
C ILE A 8 8.33 -1.07 -16.34
N LEU A 9 9.63 -1.41 -16.30
CA LEU A 9 10.05 -2.74 -15.87
C LEU A 9 9.68 -3.02 -14.41
N THR A 10 9.80 -2.02 -13.54
CA THR A 10 9.45 -2.16 -12.13
C THR A 10 7.95 -2.42 -12.00
N GLU A 11 7.10 -1.59 -12.61
CA GLU A 11 5.64 -1.76 -12.54
C GLU A 11 5.18 -3.09 -13.17
N ILE A 12 5.66 -3.43 -14.37
CA ILE A 12 5.23 -4.65 -15.10
C ILE A 12 5.66 -5.93 -14.38
N ILE A 13 6.77 -5.92 -13.64
CA ILE A 13 7.25 -7.13 -12.94
C ILE A 13 6.62 -7.23 -11.56
N MET A 14 6.58 -6.12 -10.81
CA MET A 14 6.21 -6.11 -9.40
C MET A 14 4.71 -6.34 -9.20
N THR A 15 3.86 -5.62 -9.94
CA THR A 15 2.42 -5.67 -9.77
C THR A 15 1.84 -7.06 -10.07
N PRO A 16 2.19 -7.73 -11.19
CA PRO A 16 1.76 -9.10 -11.41
C PRO A 16 2.33 -10.09 -10.37
N LEU A 17 3.53 -9.85 -9.85
CA LEU A 17 4.13 -10.69 -8.81
C LEU A 17 3.35 -10.56 -7.48
N ILE A 18 2.97 -9.35 -7.07
CA ILE A 18 2.16 -9.11 -5.88
C ILE A 18 0.77 -9.73 -6.04
N ILE A 19 0.12 -9.51 -7.19
CA ILE A 19 -1.14 -10.17 -7.53
C ILE A 19 -1.00 -11.69 -7.41
N TRP A 20 0.04 -12.27 -8.00
CA TRP A 20 0.28 -13.71 -7.95
C TRP A 20 0.51 -14.22 -6.52
N ILE A 21 1.32 -13.54 -5.70
CA ILE A 21 1.57 -13.92 -4.31
C ILE A 21 0.27 -13.90 -3.50
N VAL A 22 -0.51 -12.81 -3.60
CA VAL A 22 -1.75 -12.65 -2.85
C VAL A 22 -2.83 -13.63 -3.33
N ASP A 23 -2.98 -13.81 -4.64
CA ASP A 23 -3.92 -14.80 -5.21
C ASP A 23 -3.54 -16.23 -4.80
N TYR A 24 -2.23 -16.55 -4.80
CA TYR A 24 -1.74 -17.85 -4.36
C TYR A 24 -2.04 -18.10 -2.87
N ILE A 25 -1.78 -17.11 -2.01
CA ILE A 25 -2.07 -17.19 -0.57
C ILE A 25 -3.57 -17.37 -0.33
N THR A 26 -4.42 -16.60 -1.00
CA THR A 26 -5.88 -16.67 -0.80
C THR A 26 -6.44 -18.02 -1.23
N LYS A 27 -6.08 -18.52 -2.41
CA LYS A 27 -6.56 -19.81 -2.95
C LYS A 27 -6.06 -21.02 -2.17
N LYS A 28 -4.87 -20.94 -1.58
CA LYS A 28 -4.27 -22.03 -0.80
C LYS A 28 -4.36 -21.86 0.71
N SER A 29 -5.15 -20.90 1.20
CA SER A 29 -5.29 -20.58 2.62
C SER A 29 -5.69 -21.79 3.51
N SER A 30 -6.48 -22.72 3.00
CA SER A 30 -6.90 -23.93 3.72
C SER A 30 -5.85 -25.06 3.76
N GLU A 31 -4.90 -25.06 2.84
CA GLU A 31 -3.84 -26.08 2.68
C GLU A 31 -2.44 -25.49 2.83
N PHE A 32 -2.33 -24.32 3.47
CA PHE A 32 -1.13 -23.50 3.37
C PHE A 32 0.03 -24.13 4.15
N THR A 33 1.01 -24.68 3.43
CA THR A 33 2.19 -25.29 4.04
C THR A 33 3.11 -24.23 4.64
N VAL A 34 3.88 -24.61 5.67
CA VAL A 34 4.91 -23.75 6.27
C VAL A 34 5.86 -23.23 5.20
N THR A 35 6.23 -24.10 4.26
CA THR A 35 7.13 -23.80 3.15
C THR A 35 6.57 -22.74 2.22
N ALA A 36 5.33 -22.87 1.77
CA ALA A 36 4.67 -21.90 0.90
C ALA A 36 4.60 -20.50 1.55
N TYR A 37 4.30 -20.46 2.85
CA TYR A 37 4.28 -19.21 3.62
C TYR A 37 5.66 -18.58 3.73
N VAL A 38 6.67 -19.36 4.08
CA VAL A 38 8.06 -18.88 4.19
C VAL A 38 8.56 -18.34 2.87
N ILE A 39 8.31 -19.04 1.76
CA ILE A 39 8.69 -18.58 0.42
C ILE A 39 8.05 -17.22 0.13
N SER A 40 6.74 -17.08 0.39
CA SER A 40 6.03 -15.82 0.19
C SER A 40 6.61 -14.67 1.04
N LEU A 41 6.96 -14.93 2.30
CA LEU A 41 7.60 -13.94 3.16
C LEU A 41 8.98 -13.50 2.65
N ILE A 42 9.80 -14.46 2.21
CA ILE A 42 11.13 -14.18 1.68
C ILE A 42 11.02 -13.30 0.45
N PHE A 43 10.14 -13.65 -0.51
CA PHE A 43 9.94 -12.84 -1.70
C PHE A 43 9.49 -11.41 -1.38
N LEU A 44 8.46 -11.25 -0.53
CA LEU A 44 7.96 -9.91 -0.18
C LEU A 44 9.02 -9.04 0.51
N VAL A 45 9.81 -9.61 1.41
CA VAL A 45 10.84 -8.88 2.15
C VAL A 45 12.03 -8.55 1.27
N MET A 46 12.50 -9.51 0.46
CA MET A 46 13.58 -9.25 -0.50
C MET A 46 13.19 -8.14 -1.46
N MET A 47 11.97 -8.19 -1.97
CA MET A 47 11.44 -7.21 -2.90
C MET A 47 11.38 -5.80 -2.30
N ALA A 48 10.78 -5.63 -1.11
CA ALA A 48 10.71 -4.34 -0.43
C ALA A 48 12.12 -3.79 -0.10
N SER A 49 12.95 -4.62 0.51
CA SER A 49 14.28 -4.21 0.98
C SER A 49 15.26 -3.91 -0.15
N MET A 50 15.16 -4.61 -1.29
CA MET A 50 15.93 -4.29 -2.48
C MET A 50 15.53 -2.93 -3.07
N LEU A 51 14.22 -2.62 -3.11
CA LEU A 51 13.76 -1.31 -3.57
C LEU A 51 14.21 -0.19 -2.64
N ASP A 52 14.13 -0.39 -1.32
CA ASP A 52 14.62 0.58 -0.34
C ASP A 52 16.14 0.81 -0.47
N ALA A 53 16.91 -0.25 -0.72
CA ALA A 53 18.35 -0.17 -0.93
C ALA A 53 18.71 0.54 -2.24
N LEU A 54 17.99 0.24 -3.33
CA LEU A 54 18.17 0.91 -4.61
C LEU A 54 17.80 2.40 -4.52
N PHE A 55 16.68 2.70 -3.85
CA PHE A 55 16.28 4.07 -3.55
C PHE A 55 17.37 4.80 -2.76
N TYR A 56 17.84 4.22 -1.66
CA TYR A 56 18.90 4.80 -0.84
C TYR A 56 20.18 5.04 -1.65
N TYR A 57 20.57 4.10 -2.51
CA TYR A 57 21.74 4.24 -3.37
C TYR A 57 21.57 5.34 -4.42
N ASP A 58 20.36 5.53 -4.95
CA ASP A 58 20.05 6.54 -5.96
C ASP A 58 20.12 7.98 -5.40
N ILE A 59 19.60 8.18 -4.18
CA ILE A 59 19.53 9.50 -3.52
C ILE A 59 20.82 9.87 -2.76
N SER A 60 21.68 8.91 -2.44
CA SER A 60 22.87 9.14 -1.62
C SER A 60 24.10 9.50 -2.45
N SER A 61 25.10 10.10 -1.81
CA SER A 61 26.42 10.24 -2.43
C SER A 61 26.95 8.84 -2.72
N ARG A 62 27.32 8.52 -3.97
CA ARG A 62 27.74 7.18 -4.44
C ARG A 62 29.12 6.77 -3.91
N SER A 63 29.29 6.86 -2.59
CA SER A 63 30.48 6.55 -1.83
C SER A 63 30.46 5.09 -1.39
N PHE A 64 31.64 4.56 -1.03
CA PHE A 64 31.76 3.22 -0.47
C PHE A 64 30.89 3.01 0.78
N LEU A 65 30.77 4.02 1.64
CA LEU A 65 29.95 3.97 2.85
C LEU A 65 28.45 3.85 2.51
N SER A 66 27.99 4.58 1.51
CA SER A 66 26.59 4.49 1.05
C SER A 66 26.26 3.12 0.47
N VAL A 67 27.21 2.50 -0.24
CA VAL A 67 27.06 1.11 -0.72
C VAL A 67 26.92 0.13 0.45
N ILE A 68 27.74 0.26 1.50
CA ILE A 68 27.63 -0.58 2.70
C ILE A 68 26.26 -0.43 3.35
N ILE A 69 25.78 0.81 3.51
CA ILE A 69 24.47 1.08 4.12
C ILE A 69 23.35 0.49 3.25
N ALA A 70 23.40 0.68 1.93
CA ALA A 70 22.43 0.09 1.00
C ALA A 70 22.37 -1.44 1.12
N VAL A 71 23.53 -2.10 1.21
CA VAL A 71 23.60 -3.56 1.40
C VAL A 71 22.97 -3.97 2.74
N ASN A 72 23.23 -3.24 3.82
CA ASN A 72 22.64 -3.55 5.13
C ASN A 72 21.11 -3.36 5.16
N ILE A 73 20.57 -2.38 4.43
CA ILE A 73 19.11 -2.20 4.25
C ILE A 73 18.47 -3.47 3.67
N VAL A 74 19.15 -4.20 2.78
CA VAL A 74 18.69 -5.51 2.28
C VAL A 74 18.92 -6.62 3.30
N MET A 75 20.13 -6.68 3.87
CA MET A 75 20.56 -7.81 4.69
C MET A 75 19.80 -7.92 6.01
N ASP A 76 19.56 -6.81 6.72
CA ASP A 76 18.99 -6.85 8.07
C ASP A 76 17.54 -7.38 8.07
N PRO A 77 16.60 -6.84 7.26
CA PRO A 77 15.23 -7.34 7.22
C PRO A 77 15.15 -8.77 6.69
N SER A 78 15.93 -9.09 5.66
CA SER A 78 15.99 -10.44 5.08
C SER A 78 16.48 -11.46 6.11
N THR A 79 17.49 -11.12 6.90
CA THR A 79 18.03 -11.99 7.96
C THR A 79 16.99 -12.24 9.05
N ILE A 80 16.27 -11.21 9.50
CA ILE A 80 15.20 -11.34 10.50
C ILE A 80 14.11 -12.30 10.00
N VAL A 81 13.73 -12.17 8.73
CA VAL A 81 12.67 -12.99 8.12
C VAL A 81 13.14 -14.42 7.91
N LEU A 82 14.39 -14.63 7.49
CA LEU A 82 15.00 -15.97 7.39
C LEU A 82 15.10 -16.64 8.77
N LEU A 83 15.49 -15.91 9.82
CA LEU A 83 15.51 -16.42 11.18
C LEU A 83 14.10 -16.80 11.64
N TYR A 84 13.11 -15.95 11.40
CA TYR A 84 11.72 -16.25 11.72
C TYR A 84 11.21 -17.49 10.96
N ALA A 85 11.51 -17.58 9.66
CA ALA A 85 11.19 -18.72 8.82
C ALA A 85 11.83 -20.01 9.35
N PHE A 86 13.12 -19.96 9.69
CA PHE A 86 13.86 -21.09 10.25
C PHE A 86 13.24 -21.58 11.56
N ILE A 87 12.97 -20.68 12.50
CA ILE A 87 12.31 -21.02 13.77
C ILE A 87 10.94 -21.67 13.53
N LYS A 88 10.19 -21.16 12.54
CA LYS A 88 8.85 -21.66 12.22
C LYS A 88 8.90 -23.05 11.59
N ILE A 89 9.82 -23.29 10.66
CA ILE A 89 10.08 -24.62 10.08
C ILE A 89 10.54 -25.61 11.15
N ALA A 90 11.43 -25.19 12.05
CA ALA A 90 11.96 -26.05 13.11
C ALA A 90 10.89 -26.44 14.16
N ARG A 91 9.92 -25.57 14.43
CA ARG A 91 8.91 -25.79 15.50
C ARG A 91 7.57 -26.32 15.03
N SER A 92 7.20 -26.18 13.76
CA SER A 92 5.83 -26.48 13.30
C SER A 92 5.81 -27.26 11.99
N LYS A 93 5.02 -28.35 11.96
CA LYS A 93 4.73 -29.13 10.74
C LYS A 93 3.63 -28.50 9.89
N SER A 94 2.80 -27.62 10.47
CA SER A 94 1.73 -26.89 9.78
C SER A 94 1.61 -25.47 10.32
N VAL A 95 1.29 -24.50 9.44
CA VAL A 95 0.95 -23.13 9.83
C VAL A 95 -0.54 -22.94 9.62
N ASN A 96 -1.29 -22.77 10.70
CA ASN A 96 -2.64 -22.24 10.56
C ASN A 96 -2.53 -20.77 10.17
N PHE A 97 -3.24 -20.38 9.10
CA PHE A 97 -3.29 -19.00 8.62
C PHE A 97 -4.08 -18.13 9.62
N SER A 98 -3.42 -17.80 10.73
CA SER A 98 -4.02 -17.07 11.84
C SER A 98 -4.16 -15.58 11.50
N LYS A 99 -5.02 -14.86 12.25
CA LYS A 99 -5.15 -13.40 12.11
C LYS A 99 -3.82 -12.65 12.25
N LYS A 100 -2.89 -13.14 13.08
CA LYS A 100 -1.54 -12.57 13.21
C LYS A 100 -0.72 -12.76 11.94
N THR A 101 -0.85 -13.91 11.30
CA THR A 101 -0.19 -14.24 10.03
C THR A 101 -0.69 -13.33 8.92
N ILE A 102 -2.01 -13.13 8.83
CA ILE A 102 -2.64 -12.22 7.87
C ILE A 102 -2.12 -10.78 8.06
N VAL A 103 -2.09 -10.29 9.31
CA VAL A 103 -1.57 -8.95 9.62
C VAL A 103 -0.11 -8.81 9.17
N ASN A 104 0.76 -9.75 9.53
CA ASN A 104 2.17 -9.69 9.15
C ASN A 104 2.37 -9.71 7.63
N THR A 105 1.66 -10.59 6.93
CA THR A 105 1.71 -10.66 5.46
C THR A 105 1.20 -9.36 4.82
N THR A 106 0.10 -8.81 5.33
CA THR A 106 -0.45 -7.53 4.87
C THR A 106 0.55 -6.39 5.09
N THR A 107 1.22 -6.36 6.25
CA THR A 107 2.27 -5.36 6.53
C THR A 107 3.40 -5.45 5.51
N LEU A 108 3.86 -6.67 5.17
CA LEU A 108 4.94 -6.84 4.21
C LEU A 108 4.55 -6.47 2.78
N ILE A 109 3.33 -6.82 2.35
CA ILE A 109 2.81 -6.39 1.05
C ILE A 109 2.72 -4.86 1.02
N THR A 110 2.14 -4.26 2.06
CA THR A 110 1.97 -2.80 2.17
C THR A 110 3.34 -2.10 2.16
N TRP A 111 4.33 -2.66 2.87
CA TRP A 111 5.70 -2.13 2.83
C TRP A 111 6.30 -2.23 1.43
N SER A 112 6.16 -3.38 0.74
CA SER A 112 6.70 -3.53 -0.61
C SER A 112 6.10 -2.55 -1.63
N GLU A 113 4.80 -2.26 -1.50
CA GLU A 113 4.10 -1.25 -2.30
C GLU A 113 4.61 0.17 -2.01
N VAL A 114 4.76 0.52 -0.73
CA VAL A 114 5.28 1.84 -0.34
C VAL A 114 6.74 2.01 -0.80
N SER A 115 7.58 0.98 -0.64
CA SER A 115 8.95 0.98 -1.15
C SER A 115 9.00 1.17 -2.67
N MET A 116 8.08 0.54 -3.40
CA MET A 116 7.93 0.74 -4.84
C MET A 116 7.52 2.19 -5.17
N ALA A 117 6.56 2.77 -4.44
CA ALA A 117 6.13 4.17 -4.61
C ALA A 117 7.30 5.15 -4.51
N ILE A 118 8.07 5.00 -3.42
CA ILE A 118 9.22 5.85 -3.07
C ILE A 118 10.32 5.72 -4.13
N PHE A 119 10.60 4.49 -4.59
CA PHE A 119 11.60 4.21 -5.62
C PHE A 119 11.19 4.73 -7.00
N LEU A 120 9.94 4.47 -7.44
CA LEU A 120 9.43 4.95 -8.73
C LEU A 120 9.45 6.48 -8.79
N LYS A 121 9.15 7.16 -7.68
CA LYS A 121 9.27 8.61 -7.59
C LYS A 121 10.72 9.06 -7.78
N SER A 122 11.71 8.35 -7.24
CA SER A 122 13.13 8.75 -7.33
C SER A 122 13.62 8.65 -8.76
N LEU A 123 13.24 7.57 -9.46
CA LEU A 123 13.51 7.37 -10.87
C LEU A 123 12.83 8.43 -11.74
N ALA A 124 11.62 8.85 -11.38
CA ALA A 124 10.90 9.91 -12.08
C ALA A 124 11.58 11.27 -11.92
N ILE A 125 12.21 11.59 -10.79
CA ILE A 125 12.88 12.89 -10.60
C ILE A 125 14.41 12.83 -10.82
N ASN A 126 14.92 11.74 -11.41
CA ASN A 126 16.35 11.47 -11.63
C ASN A 126 17.22 11.63 -10.36
N GLY A 127 16.70 11.32 -9.18
CA GLY A 127 17.45 11.40 -7.93
C GLY A 127 17.85 12.81 -7.49
N GLU A 128 17.27 13.88 -8.05
CA GLU A 128 17.62 15.28 -7.70
C GLU A 128 17.12 15.73 -6.30
N PHE A 129 16.58 14.82 -5.49
CA PHE A 129 16.09 15.14 -4.15
C PHE A 129 17.21 14.98 -3.12
N ILE A 130 17.79 16.10 -2.70
CA ILE A 130 18.75 16.15 -1.60
C ILE A 130 17.96 16.30 -0.30
N PHE A 131 17.99 15.26 0.54
CA PHE A 131 17.39 15.32 1.87
C PHE A 131 18.24 16.20 2.79
N SER A 132 17.75 17.40 3.11
CA SER A 132 18.41 18.32 4.04
C SER A 132 17.86 18.18 5.47
N GLY A 133 16.67 17.59 5.64
CA GLY A 133 16.09 17.28 6.95
C GLY A 133 14.90 16.34 6.92
N ILE A 134 14.32 16.09 8.11
CA ILE A 134 13.14 15.22 8.31
C ILE A 134 11.91 15.72 7.55
N ILE A 135 11.73 17.03 7.43
CA ILE A 135 10.59 17.63 6.71
C ILE A 135 10.64 17.26 5.22
N ASP A 136 11.82 17.28 4.61
CA ASP A 136 12.01 16.89 3.22
C ASP A 136 11.70 15.41 3.01
N TYR A 137 12.01 14.56 3.98
CA TYR A 137 11.65 13.14 3.96
C TYR A 137 10.14 12.93 3.98
N PHE A 138 9.42 13.58 4.90
CA PHE A 138 7.96 13.47 4.96
C PHE A 138 7.27 14.06 3.72
N SER A 139 7.79 15.18 3.21
CA SER A 139 7.33 15.72 1.94
C SER A 139 7.56 14.74 0.81
N TYR A 140 8.76 14.18 0.68
CA TYR A 140 9.05 13.20 -0.36
C TYR A 140 8.15 11.96 -0.26
N PHE A 141 7.94 11.44 0.95
CA PHE A 141 7.05 10.33 1.21
C PHE A 141 5.61 10.64 0.75
N GLY A 142 5.05 11.76 1.20
CA GLY A 142 3.69 12.16 0.83
C GLY A 142 3.53 12.32 -0.68
N ALA A 143 4.50 12.96 -1.34
CA ALA A 143 4.52 13.15 -2.79
C ALA A 143 4.83 11.88 -3.60
N SER A 144 5.32 10.81 -2.96
CA SER A 144 5.58 9.51 -3.60
C SER A 144 4.34 8.63 -3.59
N VAL A 145 3.66 8.55 -2.44
CA VAL A 145 2.45 7.74 -2.26
C VAL A 145 1.24 8.32 -2.99
N THR A 146 1.16 9.65 -3.14
CA THR A 146 0.08 10.29 -3.90
C THR A 146 0.37 10.38 -5.40
N TYR A 147 1.53 9.88 -5.85
CA TYR A 147 1.97 10.04 -7.22
C TYR A 147 1.28 9.06 -8.18
N ILE A 148 1.05 9.49 -9.42
CA ILE A 148 0.38 8.68 -10.44
C ILE A 148 1.04 7.31 -10.69
N LEU A 149 2.38 7.23 -10.63
CA LEU A 149 3.11 5.96 -10.82
C LEU A 149 2.88 4.95 -9.69
N PHE A 150 2.49 5.41 -8.50
CA PHE A 150 2.06 4.50 -7.44
C PHE A 150 0.59 4.09 -7.57
N LEU A 151 -0.25 5.03 -8.02
CA LEU A 151 -1.69 4.80 -8.14
C LEU A 151 -2.05 3.79 -9.25
N ILE A 152 -1.35 3.80 -10.38
CA ILE A 152 -1.58 2.85 -11.49
C ILE A 152 -1.49 1.39 -11.02
N PRO A 153 -0.36 0.92 -10.44
CA PRO A 153 -0.24 -0.46 -9.99
C PRO A 153 -1.28 -0.76 -8.90
N MET A 154 -1.39 0.09 -7.88
CA MET A 154 -2.36 -0.07 -6.79
C MET A 154 -3.81 -0.26 -7.28
N VAL A 155 -4.27 0.61 -8.17
CA VAL A 155 -5.62 0.55 -8.77
C VAL A 155 -5.79 -0.72 -9.58
N SER A 156 -4.78 -1.12 -10.35
CA SER A 156 -4.84 -2.34 -11.18
C SER A 156 -5.01 -3.61 -10.33
N GLU A 157 -4.32 -3.69 -9.19
CA GLU A 157 -4.46 -4.81 -8.25
C GLU A 157 -5.84 -4.81 -7.60
N MET A 158 -6.30 -3.65 -7.12
CA MET A 158 -7.62 -3.51 -6.52
C MET A 158 -8.73 -3.91 -7.48
N ILE A 159 -8.64 -3.51 -8.76
CA ILE A 159 -9.55 -3.96 -9.81
C ILE A 159 -9.52 -5.50 -9.87
N PHE A 160 -8.34 -6.11 -9.98
CA PHE A 160 -8.22 -7.57 -10.05
C PHE A 160 -8.94 -8.25 -8.88
N PHE A 161 -8.61 -7.93 -7.63
CA PHE A 161 -9.20 -8.66 -6.50
C PHE A 161 -10.67 -8.31 -6.23
N VAL A 162 -11.10 -7.07 -6.46
CA VAL A 162 -12.52 -6.67 -6.32
C VAL A 162 -13.40 -7.47 -7.29
N PHE A 163 -12.94 -7.67 -8.54
CA PHE A 163 -13.71 -8.39 -9.55
C PHE A 163 -13.55 -9.91 -9.50
N TYR A 164 -12.40 -10.45 -9.08
CA TYR A 164 -12.16 -11.89 -9.12
C TYR A 164 -12.24 -12.61 -7.75
N ASN A 165 -11.83 -11.99 -6.65
CA ASN A 165 -11.70 -12.67 -5.34
C ASN A 165 -12.73 -12.22 -4.29
N LEU A 166 -13.23 -10.99 -4.35
CA LEU A 166 -14.14 -10.46 -3.34
C LEU A 166 -15.62 -10.68 -3.70
N SER A 167 -16.45 -10.99 -2.68
CA SER A 167 -17.90 -11.14 -2.81
C SER A 167 -18.65 -10.46 -1.66
N GLY A 168 -19.95 -10.19 -1.86
CA GLY A 168 -20.83 -9.59 -0.85
C GLY A 168 -20.34 -8.24 -0.31
N ILE A 169 -20.35 -8.09 1.02
CA ILE A 169 -19.92 -6.85 1.68
C ILE A 169 -18.45 -6.51 1.44
N LYS A 170 -17.58 -7.53 1.29
CA LYS A 170 -16.16 -7.30 1.02
C LYS A 170 -15.96 -6.63 -0.34
N ARG A 171 -16.71 -7.07 -1.36
CA ARG A 171 -16.70 -6.44 -2.69
C ARG A 171 -17.21 -5.01 -2.62
N LEU A 172 -18.29 -4.75 -1.86
CA LEU A 172 -18.79 -3.38 -1.67
C LEU A 172 -17.69 -2.48 -1.08
N ILE A 173 -17.13 -2.86 0.07
CA ILE A 173 -16.10 -2.06 0.74
C ILE A 173 -14.86 -1.90 -0.15
N GLY A 174 -14.40 -2.98 -0.80
CA GLY A 174 -13.29 -2.91 -1.76
C GLY A 174 -13.56 -1.95 -2.92
N SER A 175 -14.79 -1.92 -3.45
CA SER A 175 -15.18 -0.99 -4.51
C SER A 175 -15.22 0.46 -4.03
N LEU A 176 -15.68 0.69 -2.80
CA LEU A 176 -15.70 2.03 -2.20
C LEU A 176 -14.27 2.56 -1.97
N LEU A 177 -13.37 1.71 -1.47
CA LEU A 177 -11.94 2.06 -1.33
C LEU A 177 -11.29 2.34 -2.69
N LEU A 178 -11.58 1.52 -3.71
CA LEU A 178 -11.10 1.72 -5.07
C LEU A 178 -11.55 3.07 -5.65
N LEU A 179 -12.83 3.42 -5.49
CA LEU A 179 -13.38 4.69 -5.98
C LEU A 179 -12.69 5.90 -5.34
N MET A 180 -12.36 5.81 -4.05
CA MET A 180 -11.59 6.87 -3.40
C MET A 180 -10.20 6.99 -4.04
N GLN A 181 -9.46 5.90 -4.18
CA GLN A 181 -8.07 5.97 -4.67
C GLN A 181 -7.93 6.45 -6.13
N VAL A 182 -8.84 6.05 -7.03
CA VAL A 182 -8.81 6.49 -8.43
C VAL A 182 -8.97 8.01 -8.58
N ALA A 183 -9.59 8.66 -7.59
CA ALA A 183 -9.90 10.07 -7.62
C ALA A 183 -8.88 10.95 -6.88
N ASP A 184 -7.72 10.42 -6.50
CA ASP A 184 -6.74 11.12 -5.66
C ASP A 184 -6.37 12.51 -6.25
N PRO A 185 -6.62 13.61 -5.51
CA PRO A 185 -6.32 14.96 -5.96
C PRO A 185 -4.83 15.30 -6.06
N ALA A 186 -3.98 14.57 -5.34
CA ALA A 186 -2.55 14.83 -5.27
C ALA A 186 -1.74 14.11 -6.36
N MET A 187 -2.43 13.44 -7.31
CA MET A 187 -1.83 12.75 -8.47
C MET A 187 -0.91 13.65 -9.31
N PHE A 188 -1.27 14.93 -9.45
CA PHE A 188 -0.56 15.90 -10.28
C PHE A 188 -0.24 17.14 -9.47
N ASN A 189 1.05 17.51 -9.42
CA ASN A 189 1.47 18.79 -8.85
C ASN A 189 1.12 19.91 -9.84
N GLY A 190 0.22 20.83 -9.46
CA GLY A 190 -0.13 22.02 -10.24
C GLY A 190 -1.61 22.16 -10.62
N TYR A 191 -1.90 22.66 -11.83
CA TYR A 191 -3.22 23.16 -12.22
C TYR A 191 -4.39 22.15 -12.17
N LEU A 192 -4.12 20.84 -12.15
CA LEU A 192 -5.14 19.80 -12.08
C LEU A 192 -5.59 19.48 -10.64
N GLU A 193 -4.88 19.99 -9.64
CA GLU A 193 -5.14 19.73 -8.21
C GLU A 193 -6.56 20.17 -7.79
N ILE A 194 -6.96 21.39 -8.11
CA ILE A 194 -8.28 21.93 -7.71
C ILE A 194 -9.44 21.17 -8.38
N PRO A 195 -9.44 20.92 -9.70
CA PRO A 195 -10.48 20.09 -10.32
C PRO A 195 -10.56 18.68 -9.72
N LEU A 196 -9.42 18.03 -9.45
CA LEU A 196 -9.42 16.69 -8.86
C LEU A 196 -9.88 16.73 -7.39
N LEU A 197 -9.58 17.79 -6.64
CA LEU A 197 -10.09 17.96 -5.28
C LEU A 197 -11.61 18.04 -5.23
N ILE A 198 -12.22 18.75 -6.18
CA ILE A 198 -13.67 18.84 -6.33
C ILE A 198 -14.24 17.45 -6.67
N ALA A 199 -13.62 16.75 -7.64
CA ALA A 199 -14.04 15.40 -8.02
C ALA A 199 -13.95 14.41 -6.85
N TYR A 200 -12.83 14.42 -6.12
CA TYR A 200 -12.60 13.59 -4.94
C TYR A 200 -13.64 13.87 -3.85
N SER A 201 -13.96 15.14 -3.60
CA SER A 201 -14.97 15.54 -2.62
C SER A 201 -16.36 15.00 -2.98
N ILE A 202 -16.75 15.07 -4.26
CA ILE A 202 -18.02 14.51 -4.75
C ILE A 202 -18.04 12.99 -4.57
N ILE A 203 -16.95 12.31 -4.94
CA ILE A 203 -16.82 10.86 -4.84
C ILE A 203 -16.87 10.41 -3.38
N MET A 204 -16.18 11.11 -2.48
CA MET A 204 -16.18 10.81 -1.05
C MET A 204 -17.59 10.94 -0.45
N PHE A 205 -18.34 11.98 -0.85
CA PHE A 205 -19.75 12.12 -0.44
C PHE A 205 -20.60 10.95 -0.95
N ALA A 206 -20.43 10.56 -2.22
CA ALA A 206 -21.13 9.42 -2.80
C ALA A 206 -20.76 8.10 -2.10
N VAL A 207 -19.48 7.89 -1.78
CA VAL A 207 -18.97 6.72 -1.05
C VAL A 207 -19.60 6.65 0.34
N LEU A 208 -19.62 7.76 1.07
CA LEU A 208 -20.21 7.84 2.40
C LEU A 208 -21.73 7.58 2.35
N TYR A 209 -22.42 8.17 1.37
CA TYR A 209 -23.85 7.93 1.15
C TYR A 209 -24.14 6.44 0.87
N LEU A 210 -23.38 5.80 -0.03
CA LEU A 210 -23.53 4.39 -0.35
C LEU A 210 -23.26 3.50 0.87
N LEU A 211 -22.22 3.80 1.65
CA LEU A 211 -21.88 3.05 2.85
C LEU A 211 -22.99 3.15 3.91
N VAL A 212 -23.45 4.36 4.21
CA VAL A 212 -24.51 4.60 5.21
C VAL A 212 -25.83 3.99 4.75
N SER A 213 -26.20 4.13 3.47
CA SER A 213 -27.40 3.52 2.90
C SER A 213 -27.37 1.99 3.01
N TYR A 214 -26.22 1.38 2.71
CA TYR A 214 -26.04 -0.06 2.85
C TYR A 214 -26.18 -0.51 4.31
N VAL A 215 -25.53 0.19 5.24
CA VAL A 215 -25.63 -0.06 6.69
C VAL A 215 -27.07 0.03 7.16
N TYR A 216 -27.79 1.08 6.78
CA TYR A 216 -29.17 1.30 7.18
C TYR A 216 -30.09 0.17 6.70
N LYS A 217 -29.98 -0.21 5.42
CA LYS A 217 -30.81 -1.27 4.80
C LYS A 217 -30.54 -2.65 5.40
N HIS A 218 -29.29 -2.96 5.75
CA HIS A 218 -28.88 -4.30 6.20
C HIS A 218 -28.58 -4.39 7.69
N ARG A 219 -28.94 -3.38 8.50
CA ARG A 219 -28.54 -3.27 9.92
C ARG A 219 -28.79 -4.53 10.76
N GLN A 220 -29.85 -5.28 10.48
CA GLN A 220 -30.24 -6.49 11.23
C GLN A 220 -29.49 -7.75 10.77
N SER A 221 -28.91 -7.76 9.57
CA SER A 221 -28.21 -8.91 8.99
C SER A 221 -26.68 -8.78 9.05
N LEU A 222 -26.15 -7.67 9.58
CA LEU A 222 -24.70 -7.46 9.69
C LEU A 222 -24.12 -8.30 10.82
N ASN A 223 -23.18 -9.18 10.49
CA ASN A 223 -22.42 -9.92 11.50
C ASN A 223 -21.35 -9.01 12.17
N LEU A 224 -20.74 -9.48 13.27
CA LEU A 224 -19.73 -8.71 14.01
C LEU A 224 -18.51 -8.32 13.14
N ASN A 225 -18.10 -9.18 12.22
CA ASN A 225 -16.96 -8.92 11.34
C ASN A 225 -17.28 -7.83 10.30
N ALA A 226 -18.49 -7.83 9.74
CA ALA A 226 -18.99 -6.77 8.88
C ALA A 226 -19.01 -5.42 9.59
N HIS A 227 -19.48 -5.38 10.84
CA HIS A 227 -19.43 -4.16 11.66
C HIS A 227 -18.00 -3.63 11.84
N LYS A 228 -17.02 -4.52 12.07
CA LYS A 228 -15.61 -4.12 12.17
C LYS A 228 -15.10 -3.54 10.85
N MET A 229 -15.37 -4.19 9.72
CA MET A 229 -14.96 -3.68 8.40
C MET A 229 -15.55 -2.30 8.10
N ILE A 230 -16.85 -2.12 8.36
CA ILE A 230 -17.53 -0.84 8.19
C ILE A 230 -16.91 0.22 9.10
N LYS A 231 -16.65 -0.10 10.37
CA LYS A 231 -16.02 0.82 11.32
C LYS A 231 -14.64 1.28 10.83
N TYR A 232 -13.79 0.37 10.37
CA TYR A 232 -12.47 0.71 9.82
C TYR A 232 -12.59 1.57 8.55
N THR A 233 -13.58 1.29 7.69
CA THR A 233 -13.85 2.08 6.48
C THR A 233 -14.28 3.51 6.84
N ILE A 234 -15.13 3.69 7.85
CA ILE A 234 -15.55 5.02 8.33
C ILE A 234 -14.35 5.79 8.90
N ILE A 235 -13.53 5.14 9.73
CA ILE A 235 -12.30 5.76 10.27
C ILE A 235 -11.41 6.23 9.13
N LEU A 236 -11.26 5.41 8.09
CA LEU A 236 -10.46 5.74 6.93
C LEU A 236 -11.01 6.96 6.19
N ILE A 237 -12.31 6.99 5.91
CA ILE A 237 -12.96 8.16 5.29
C ILE A 237 -12.70 9.41 6.12
N SER A 238 -12.81 9.34 7.45
CA SER A 238 -12.52 10.48 8.33
C SER A 238 -11.07 10.98 8.21
N ILE A 239 -10.10 10.06 8.09
CA ILE A 239 -8.68 10.43 7.89
C ILE A 239 -8.51 11.06 6.50
N SER A 240 -9.13 10.51 5.46
CA SER A 240 -9.10 11.09 4.11
C SER A 240 -9.75 12.47 4.04
N VAL A 241 -10.83 12.72 4.78
CA VAL A 241 -11.42 14.06 4.93
C VAL A 241 -10.40 15.02 5.53
N ALA A 242 -9.69 14.62 6.58
CA ALA A 242 -8.64 15.46 7.16
C ALA A 242 -7.51 15.71 6.15
N GLY A 243 -7.15 14.71 5.34
CA GLY A 243 -6.16 14.84 4.26
C GLY A 243 -6.56 15.79 3.13
N ILE A 244 -7.85 15.94 2.83
CA ILE A 244 -8.34 16.97 1.88
C ILE A 244 -8.22 18.38 2.48
N ILE A 245 -8.34 18.51 3.80
CA ILE A 245 -8.30 19.80 4.50
C ILE A 245 -6.86 20.27 4.70
N GLU A 246 -5.91 19.35 4.85
CA GLU A 246 -4.50 19.63 5.12
C GLU A 246 -3.85 20.66 4.17
N PRO A 247 -4.06 20.63 2.84
CA PRO A 247 -3.47 21.61 1.92
C PRO A 247 -3.93 23.05 2.14
N PHE A 248 -5.10 23.25 2.74
CA PHE A 248 -5.59 24.59 3.08
C PHE A 248 -4.91 25.18 4.32
N ILE A 249 -4.25 24.34 5.12
CA ILE A 249 -3.54 24.72 6.35
C ILE A 249 -2.03 24.75 6.11
N ILE A 250 -1.51 23.73 5.44
CA ILE A 250 -0.10 23.57 5.07
C ILE A 250 -0.04 23.65 3.54
N THR A 251 0.47 24.75 3.00
CA THR A 251 0.47 24.96 1.54
C THR A 251 1.75 24.45 0.87
N GLU A 252 2.87 24.44 1.59
CA GLU A 252 4.17 23.99 1.07
C GLU A 252 4.99 23.30 2.17
N PRO A 253 5.87 22.35 1.80
CA PRO A 253 6.05 21.78 0.46
C PRO A 253 4.90 20.82 0.07
N PHE A 254 4.63 20.66 -1.24
CA PHE A 254 3.48 19.90 -1.77
C PHE A 254 3.31 18.51 -1.13
N GLY A 255 4.39 17.76 -0.93
CA GLY A 255 4.24 16.43 -0.36
C GLY A 255 3.82 16.44 1.12
N LEU A 256 4.18 17.50 1.85
CA LEU A 256 3.77 17.70 3.24
C LEU A 256 2.31 18.15 3.33
N SER A 257 1.84 18.96 2.37
CA SER A 257 0.44 19.41 2.31
C SER A 257 -0.55 18.26 2.09
N TRP A 258 -0.06 17.11 1.62
CA TRP A 258 -0.85 15.91 1.32
C TRP A 258 -0.46 14.69 2.17
N LEU A 259 0.28 14.89 3.26
CA LEU A 259 0.85 13.79 4.05
C LEU A 259 -0.25 12.92 4.70
N LEU A 260 -1.28 13.53 5.29
CA LEU A 260 -2.41 12.80 5.86
C LEU A 260 -3.18 12.03 4.79
N LEU A 261 -3.30 12.56 3.58
CA LEU A 261 -3.91 11.86 2.47
C LEU A 261 -3.07 10.63 2.08
N ALA A 262 -1.76 10.78 1.91
CA ALA A 262 -0.83 9.68 1.67
C ALA A 262 -0.91 8.60 2.76
N VAL A 263 -0.92 9.00 4.04
CA VAL A 263 -1.10 8.07 5.16
C VAL A 263 -2.45 7.35 5.07
N SER A 264 -3.53 8.05 4.68
CA SER A 264 -4.85 7.44 4.49
C SER A 264 -4.83 6.38 3.38
N MET A 265 -4.06 6.58 2.30
CA MET A 265 -3.90 5.62 1.21
C MET A 265 -3.12 4.38 1.67
N VAL A 266 -2.04 4.55 2.43
CA VAL A 266 -1.29 3.42 3.01
C VAL A 266 -2.18 2.60 3.95
N ILE A 267 -2.96 3.27 4.80
CA ILE A 267 -3.94 2.60 5.66
C ILE A 267 -5.04 1.92 4.84
N SER A 268 -5.48 2.53 3.73
CA SER A 268 -6.46 1.94 2.81
C SER A 268 -5.94 0.68 2.19
N MET A 269 -4.70 0.69 1.72
CA MET A 269 -4.01 -0.45 1.14
C MET A 269 -3.92 -1.60 2.16
N PHE A 270 -3.50 -1.27 3.37
CA PHE A 270 -3.38 -2.22 4.45
C PHE A 270 -4.75 -2.86 4.79
N LEU A 271 -5.80 -2.05 4.95
CA LEU A 271 -7.15 -2.54 5.19
C LEU A 271 -7.66 -3.40 4.03
N TYR A 272 -7.39 -2.97 2.79
CA TYR A 272 -7.78 -3.68 1.59
C TYR A 272 -7.14 -5.07 1.51
N PHE A 273 -5.83 -5.20 1.70
CA PHE A 273 -5.16 -6.50 1.69
C PHE A 273 -5.62 -7.40 2.85
N GLN A 274 -5.97 -6.83 4.02
CA GLN A 274 -6.60 -7.60 5.09
C GLN A 274 -7.95 -8.18 4.69
N ILE A 275 -8.77 -7.41 3.96
CA ILE A 275 -10.06 -7.88 3.44
C ILE A 275 -9.84 -9.01 2.42
N VAL A 276 -8.89 -8.86 1.50
CA VAL A 276 -8.54 -9.85 0.48
C VAL A 276 -8.02 -11.14 1.10
N LEU A 277 -7.13 -11.05 2.10
CA LEU A 277 -6.55 -12.20 2.80
C LEU A 277 -7.49 -12.85 3.83
N GLY A 278 -8.73 -12.37 3.98
CA GLY A 278 -9.73 -12.99 4.85
C GLY A 278 -9.57 -12.69 6.34
N TYR A 279 -9.00 -11.55 6.73
CA TYR A 279 -8.85 -11.16 8.15
C TYR A 279 -10.19 -11.11 8.91
N PHE A 280 -11.26 -10.76 8.18
CA PHE A 280 -12.61 -10.58 8.69
C PHE A 280 -13.49 -11.83 8.51
N ASP A 281 -12.89 -12.98 8.19
CA ASP A 281 -13.57 -14.28 8.24
C ASP A 281 -13.50 -14.91 9.65
#